data_AF-A0ABD5DGJ4-F1
#
_entry.id   AF-A0ABD5DGJ4-F1
#
_cell.length_a   1.000
_cell.length_b   1.000
_cell.length_c   1.000
_cell.angle_alpha   90.00
_cell.angle_beta   90.00
_cell.angle_gamma   90.00
#
_symmetry.space_group_name_H-M   'P 1'
#
loop_
_entity.id
_entity.type
_entity.pdbx_description
1 polymer ?
#
loop_
_entity_poly.entity_id
_entity_poly.type
_entity_poly.pdbx_seq_one_letter_code
_entity_poly.pdbx_strand_id
1 'polypeptide(L)' 'WMLFGGHGGSKAGFDNLWKHGGFLATGWHGLILSLAVIMFSFGGLELIAITAAEAQNPEKSIPKAVNQVVYRILLFYN' A
#
# COMPACT_ATOMS: atom_id res chain seq x y z
N TRP A 1 11.69 7.97 20.01
CA TRP A 1 12.80 8.51 20.81
C TRP A 1 14.01 8.96 20.00
N MET A 2 14.26 8.42 18.80
CA MET A 2 15.35 8.92 17.93
C MET A 2 15.08 10.30 17.30
N LEU A 3 13.81 10.69 17.13
CA LEU A 3 13.42 12.01 16.61
C LEU A 3 13.60 13.17 17.62
N PHE A 4 13.59 12.87 18.92
CA PHE A 4 13.66 13.87 20.00
C PHE A 4 15.01 13.88 20.74
N GLY A 5 15.93 12.98 20.36
CA GLY A 5 17.11 12.63 21.16
C GLY A 5 18.47 13.10 20.61
N GLY A 6 18.52 13.94 19.58
CA GLY A 6 19.75 14.66 19.18
C GLY A 6 21.01 13.82 18.84
N HIS A 7 20.90 12.49 18.73
CA HIS A 7 22.02 11.58 18.47
C HIS A 7 21.88 10.75 17.18
N GLY A 8 20.98 11.14 16.27
CA GLY A 8 21.12 10.78 14.86
C GLY A 8 21.92 11.88 14.20
N GLY A 9 23.17 11.62 13.78
CA GLY A 9 24.04 12.62 13.14
C GLY A 9 23.32 13.39 12.02
N SER A 10 23.89 14.52 11.57
CA SER A 10 23.31 15.54 10.67
C SER A 10 22.64 15.08 9.36
N LYS A 11 22.57 13.77 9.12
CA LYS A 11 21.88 13.07 8.04
C LYS A 11 20.47 12.55 8.42
N ALA A 12 20.06 12.58 9.69
CA ALA A 12 18.78 12.06 10.17
C ALA A 12 17.89 13.13 10.84
N GLY A 13 18.03 14.40 10.43
CA GLY A 13 17.12 15.48 10.84
C GLY A 13 15.91 15.61 9.91
N PHE A 14 14.88 16.36 10.34
CA PHE A 14 13.76 16.79 9.48
C PHE A 14 14.23 17.47 8.19
N ASP A 15 15.46 18.03 8.19
CA ASP A 15 16.18 18.45 7.00
C ASP A 15 16.18 17.43 5.86
N ASN A 16 16.27 16.13 6.14
CA ASN A 16 16.31 15.10 5.10
C ASN A 16 14.94 14.92 4.39
N LEU A 17 13.84 15.21 5.09
CA LEU A 17 12.50 15.24 4.50
C LEU A 17 12.33 16.40 3.54
N TRP A 18 13.16 17.45 3.63
CA TRP A 18 13.04 18.64 2.79
C TRP A 18 14.16 18.75 1.74
N LYS A 19 15.37 18.24 2.03
CA LYS A 19 16.57 18.38 1.18
C LYS A 19 16.57 17.60 -0.12
N HIS A 20 15.74 16.55 -0.25
CA HIS A 20 15.68 15.70 -1.46
C HIS A 20 14.40 15.88 -2.29
N GLY A 21 13.81 17.07 -2.26
CA GLY A 21 12.59 17.39 -3.03
C GLY A 21 11.35 17.68 -2.18
N GLY A 22 11.50 17.94 -0.88
CA GLY A 22 10.37 18.18 0.02
C GLY A 22 9.70 16.88 0.50
N PHE A 23 8.78 17.02 1.47
CA PHE A 23 7.96 15.89 1.96
C PHE A 23 7.15 15.23 0.84
N LEU A 24 6.86 15.99 -0.21
CA LEU A 24 6.17 15.55 -1.42
C LEU A 24 7.19 15.40 -2.55
N ALA A 25 7.56 14.16 -2.89
CA ALA A 25 8.59 13.85 -3.89
C ALA A 25 8.43 14.56 -5.25
N THR A 26 7.20 14.93 -5.62
CA THR A 26 6.83 15.63 -6.86
C THR A 26 5.94 16.87 -6.59
N GLY A 27 5.93 17.38 -5.36
CA GLY A 27 5.09 18.50 -4.94
C GLY A 27 3.58 18.20 -4.93
N TRP A 28 2.76 19.25 -4.85
CA TRP A 28 1.29 19.15 -4.79
C TRP A 28 0.67 18.42 -5.98
N HIS A 29 1.25 18.57 -7.17
CA HIS A 29 0.79 17.89 -8.37
C HIS A 29 1.01 16.37 -8.27
N GLY A 30 2.19 15.96 -7.81
CA GLY A 30 2.50 14.57 -7.51
C GLY A 30 1.58 13.94 -6.48
N LEU A 31 1.23 14.71 -5.43
CA LEU A 31 0.28 14.27 -4.43
C LEU A 31 -1.10 13.99 -5.03
N ILE A 32 -1.65 14.92 -5.81
CA ILE A 32 -2.97 14.76 -6.46
C ILE A 32 -2.96 13.58 -7.44
N LEU A 33 -1.90 13.43 -8.23
CA LEU A 33 -1.76 12.28 -9.12
C LEU A 33 -1.68 10.95 -8.35
N SER A 34 -0.91 10.89 -7.27
CA SER A 34 -0.85 9.70 -6.43
C SER A 34 -2.20 9.36 -5.81
N LEU A 35 -2.96 10.38 -5.37
CA LEU A 35 -4.32 10.20 -4.87
C LEU A 35 -5.25 9.68 -5.96
N ALA A 36 -5.16 10.19 -7.20
CA ALA A 36 -5.95 9.69 -8.32
C ALA A 36 -5.62 8.22 -8.65
N VAL A 37 -4.34 7.84 -8.64
CA VAL A 37 -3.89 6.45 -8.83
C VAL A 37 -4.42 5.54 -7.72
N ILE A 38 -4.36 5.99 -6.46
CA ILE A 38 -4.93 5.30 -5.31
C ILE A 38 -6.42 5.11 -5.50
N MET A 39 -7.19 6.17 -5.75
CA MET A 39 -8.64 6.07 -5.97
C MET A 39 -8.99 5.10 -7.09
N PHE A 40 -8.26 5.13 -8.20
CA PHE A 40 -8.47 4.18 -9.30
C PHE A 40 -8.13 2.73 -8.90
N SER A 41 -7.04 2.53 -8.15
CA SER A 41 -6.65 1.20 -7.64
C SER A 41 -7.69 0.62 -6.68
N PHE A 42 -8.33 1.49 -5.88
CA PHE A 42 -9.38 1.08 -4.94
C PHE A 42 -10.77 1.01 -5.58
N GLY A 43 -11.05 1.74 -6.67
CA GLY A 43 -12.35 1.70 -7.35
C GLY A 43 -12.71 0.31 -7.88
N GLY A 44 -11.72 -0.50 -8.24
CA GLY A 44 -11.94 -1.90 -8.65
C GLY A 44 -12.31 -2.86 -7.51
N LEU A 45 -12.07 -2.49 -6.24
CA LEU A 45 -12.34 -3.36 -5.10
C LEU A 45 -13.84 -3.48 -4.79
N GLU A 46 -14.66 -2.50 -5.16
CA GLU A 46 -16.10 -2.55 -4.92
C GLU A 46 -16.76 -3.74 -5.64
N LEU A 47 -16.39 -3.99 -6.91
CA LEU A 47 -16.87 -5.17 -7.63
C LEU A 47 -16.42 -6.46 -6.97
N ILE A 48 -15.15 -6.54 -6.55
CA ILE A 48 -14.60 -7.72 -5.88
C ILE A 48 -15.34 -7.97 -4.56
N ALA A 49 -15.64 -6.92 -3.81
CA ALA A 49 -16.38 -6.99 -2.56
C ALA A 49 -17.83 -7.48 -2.77
N ILE A 50 -18.52 -6.96 -3.79
CA ILE A 50 -19.88 -7.41 -4.14
C ILE A 50 -19.86 -8.87 -4.57
N THR A 51 -18.96 -9.26 -5.48
CA THR A 51 -18.85 -10.67 -5.92
C THR A 51 -18.46 -11.59 -4.77
N ALA A 52 -17.61 -11.15 -3.83
CA ALA A 52 -17.29 -11.90 -2.64
C ALA A 52 -18.50 -12.05 -1.69
N ALA A 53 -19.36 -11.03 -1.61
CA ALA A 53 -20.60 -11.08 -0.83
C ALA A 53 -21.66 -11.98 -1.50
N GLU A 54 -21.69 -12.05 -2.83
CA GLU A 54 -22.56 -12.93 -3.61
C GLU A 54 -22.01 -14.36 -3.77
N ALA A 55 -20.78 -14.61 -3.34
CA ALA A 55 -20.15 -15.91 -3.47
C ALA A 55 -20.92 -16.99 -2.69
N GLN A 56 -21.17 -18.14 -3.31
CA GLN A 56 -21.81 -19.26 -2.62
C GLN A 56 -20.90 -19.78 -1.50
N ASN A 57 -21.47 -19.93 -0.29
CA ASN A 57 -20.77 -20.40 0.91
C ASN A 57 -19.44 -19.66 1.17
N PRO A 58 -19.47 -18.35 1.42
CA PRO A 58 -18.28 -17.50 1.51
C PRO A 58 -17.30 -17.97 2.59
N GLU A 59 -17.81 -18.57 3.67
CA GLU A 59 -17.00 -19.17 4.75
C GLU A 59 -16.04 -20.27 4.28
N LYS A 60 -16.35 -20.96 3.16
CA LYS A 60 -15.50 -22.01 2.59
C LYS A 60 -14.81 -21.59 1.30
N SER A 61 -15.50 -20.82 0.44
CA SER A 61 -14.98 -20.46 -0.88
C SER A 61 -13.89 -19.39 -0.81
N ILE A 62 -14.02 -18.38 0.06
CA ILE A 62 -13.03 -17.30 0.22
C ILE A 62 -11.69 -17.84 0.75
N PRO A 63 -11.61 -18.60 1.87
CA PRO A 63 -10.32 -19.08 2.38
C PRO A 63 -9.62 -20.03 1.41
N LYS A 64 -10.39 -20.85 0.68
CA LYS A 64 -9.85 -21.78 -0.32
C LYS A 64 -9.18 -21.03 -1.48
N ALA A 65 -9.83 -19.98 -1.99
CA ALA A 65 -9.27 -19.16 -3.07
C ALA A 65 -7.98 -18.45 -2.62
N VAL A 66 -7.96 -17.89 -1.41
CA VAL A 66 -6.76 -17.25 -0.83
C VAL A 66 -5.61 -18.25 -0.73
N ASN A 67 -5.85 -19.44 -0.17
CA ASN A 67 -4.82 -20.47 -0.05
C ASN A 67 -4.27 -20.92 -1.42
N GLN A 68 -5.09 -20.97 -2.47
CA GLN A 68 -4.60 -21.26 -3.82
C GLN A 68 -3.69 -20.16 -4.37
N VAL A 69 -4.01 -18.88 -4.13
CA VAL A 69 -3.17 -17.76 -4.54
C VAL A 69 -1.85 -17.76 -3.78
N VAL A 70 -1.89 -17.94 -2.45
CA VAL A 70 -0.69 -18.03 -1.61
C VAL A 70 0.21 -19.17 -2.07
N TYR A 71 -0.35 -20.35 -2.35
CA TYR A 71 0.40 -21.48 -2.86
C TYR A 71 1.09 -21.17 -4.20
N ARG A 72 0.40 -20.49 -5.13
CA ARG A 72 0.99 -20.06 -6.40
C ARG A 72 2.14 -19.07 -6.17
N ILE A 73 1.95 -18.04 -5.34
CA ILE A 73 3.01 -17.06 -5.06
C ILE A 73 4.24 -17.76 -4.46
N LEU A 74 4.04 -18.67 -3.50
CA LEU A 74 5.12 -19.43 -2.88
C LEU A 74 5.89 -20.27 -3.90
N LEU A 75 5.22 -20.90 -4.87
CA LEU A 75 5.87 -21.73 -5.89
C LEU A 75 6.57 -20.93 -6.99
N PHE A 76 6.06 -19.75 -7.34
CA PHE A 76 6.64 -18.91 -8.40
C PHE A 76 7.73 -17.95 -7.89
N TYR A 77 7.78 -17.70 -6.58
CA TYR A 77 8.72 -16.76 -5.96
C TYR A 77 9.79 -17.44 -5.07
N ASN A 78 9.78 -18.78 -4.97
CA ASN A 78 10.93 -19.57 -4.49
C ASN A 78 11.80 -19.98 -5.67
#